data_AF-A0A1C6SGF8-F1
#
_entry.id   AF-A0A1C6SGF8-F1
#
_cell.length_a   1.000
_cell.length_b   1.000
_cell.length_c   1.000
_cell.angle_alpha   90.00
_cell.angle_beta   90.00
_cell.angle_gamma   90.00
#
_symmetry.space_group_name_H-M   'P 1'
#
loop_
_entity.id
_entity.type
_entity.pdbx_description
1 polymer ?
#
loop_
_entity_poly.entity_id
_entity_poly.type
_entity_poly.pdbx_seq_one_letter_code
_entity_poly.pdbx_strand_id
1 'polypeptide(L)'
;MPKRRRILQSVLSAVAAMLLVATTAQPASAWTWSSVTNVYYPIGSSYCVRAQAGIDHFVPGSFSGNLAYSNAYLLRVRVDIITGWRSCELAATGWGRARLDVQKWNGTAWTFCRGSGWAYGSFGWSSGELGGPYGPSQILDYGGSASCGQGYYRTIAFAEYEVSPSTWVGGSVPSPYEWVP
;
A
#
# COMPACT_ATOMS: atom_id res chain seq x y z
N MET A 1 14.55 15.32 57.24
CA MET A 1 14.68 15.61 55.79
C MET A 1 14.02 14.58 54.82
N PRO A 2 12.88 13.91 55.11
CA PRO A 2 12.29 12.93 54.16
C PRO A 2 11.30 13.53 53.13
N LYS A 3 10.73 14.71 53.39
CA LYS A 3 9.66 15.30 52.56
C LYS A 3 10.14 15.83 51.20
N ARG A 4 11.32 16.46 51.12
CA ARG A 4 11.87 17.00 49.86
C ARG A 4 12.25 15.90 48.86
N ARG A 5 12.75 14.76 49.35
CA ARG A 5 13.15 13.61 48.52
C ARG A 5 11.95 12.93 47.86
N ARG A 6 10.82 12.84 48.59
CA ARG A 6 9.55 12.30 48.05
C ARG A 6 8.97 13.22 46.96
N ILE A 7 8.95 14.53 47.17
CA ILE A 7 8.44 15.49 46.18
C ILE A 7 9.26 15.41 44.88
N LEU A 8 10.59 15.34 44.97
CA LEU A 8 11.45 15.23 43.79
C LEU A 8 11.19 13.93 43.01
N GLN A 9 11.00 12.80 43.71
CA GLN A 9 10.68 11.52 43.08
C GLN A 9 9.32 11.55 42.39
N SER A 10 8.30 12.18 42.98
CA SER A 10 6.97 12.31 42.37
C SER A 10 7.02 13.11 41.06
N VAL A 11 7.78 14.21 41.04
CA VAL A 11 7.92 15.06 39.85
C VAL A 11 8.67 14.32 38.74
N LEU A 12 9.77 13.62 39.07
CA LEU A 12 10.52 12.82 38.10
C LEU A 12 9.68 11.68 37.50
N SER A 13 8.89 10.97 38.32
CA SER A 13 8.00 9.93 37.82
C SER A 13 6.88 10.48 36.93
N ALA A 14 6.33 11.65 37.26
CA ALA A 14 5.30 12.30 36.44
C ALA A 14 5.85 12.76 35.08
N VAL A 15 7.06 13.33 35.05
CA VAL A 15 7.73 13.73 33.80
C VAL A 15 8.08 12.50 32.95
N ALA A 16 8.59 11.43 33.56
CA ALA A 16 8.86 10.18 32.87
C ALA A 16 7.58 9.56 32.28
N ALA A 17 6.48 9.53 33.04
CA ALA A 17 5.18 9.05 32.57
C ALA A 17 4.64 9.89 31.40
N MET A 18 4.78 11.23 31.44
CA MET A 18 4.39 12.10 30.33
C MET A 18 5.23 11.85 29.06
N LEU A 19 6.53 11.60 29.19
CA LEU A 19 7.40 11.25 28.06
C LEU A 19 7.05 9.87 27.46
N LEU A 20 6.67 8.90 28.30
CA LEU A 20 6.19 7.58 27.86
C LEU A 20 4.84 7.66 27.11
N VAL A 21 3.92 8.52 27.54
CA VAL A 21 2.64 8.73 26.83
C VAL A 21 2.86 9.46 25.50
N ALA A 22 3.74 10.45 25.44
CA ALA A 22 4.03 11.20 24.22
C ALA A 22 4.76 10.38 23.15
N THR A 23 5.59 9.40 23.54
CA THR A 23 6.33 8.53 22.61
C THR A 23 5.53 7.34 22.10
N THR A 24 4.44 6.96 22.79
CA THR A 24 3.58 5.82 22.39
C THR A 24 2.33 6.25 21.62
N ALA A 25 1.95 7.53 21.69
CA ALA A 25 0.92 8.11 20.84
C ALA A 25 1.51 8.47 19.46
N GLN A 26 1.96 7.49 18.69
CA GLN A 26 2.04 7.72 17.24
C GLN A 26 0.60 7.90 16.76
N PRO A 27 0.27 8.95 15.98
CA PRO A 27 -1.02 8.99 15.31
C PRO A 27 -1.11 7.70 14.49
N ALA A 28 -2.10 6.86 14.79
CA ALA A 28 -2.45 5.77 13.90
C ALA A 28 -2.81 6.44 12.58
N SER A 29 -1.88 6.45 11.63
CA SER A 29 -2.14 6.96 10.28
C SER A 29 -3.38 6.21 9.82
N ALA A 30 -4.43 6.94 9.46
CA ALA A 30 -5.69 6.32 9.05
C ALA A 30 -5.56 5.58 7.72
N TRP A 31 -4.37 5.65 7.09
CA TRP A 31 -3.98 4.97 5.87
C TRP A 31 -2.52 4.49 5.93
N THR A 32 -2.23 3.38 5.26
CA THR A 32 -0.91 2.79 5.11
C THR A 32 -0.71 2.33 3.67
N TRP A 33 0.50 2.53 3.17
CA TRP A 33 0.86 2.22 1.80
C TRP A 33 2.14 1.38 1.76
N SER A 34 2.20 0.46 0.80
CA SER A 34 3.47 -0.15 0.42
C SER A 34 4.33 0.88 -0.34
N SER A 35 5.63 0.66 -0.34
CA SER A 35 6.49 1.24 -1.36
C SER A 35 6.06 0.74 -2.75
N VAL A 36 6.26 1.56 -3.78
CA VAL A 36 6.10 1.13 -5.17
C VAL A 36 7.14 0.05 -5.46
N THR A 37 6.67 -1.16 -5.76
CA THR A 37 7.51 -2.38 -5.78
C THR A 37 7.47 -3.05 -7.14
N ASN A 38 8.61 -3.55 -7.63
CA ASN A 38 8.65 -4.39 -8.83
C ASN A 38 7.92 -5.71 -8.58
N VAL A 39 6.84 -5.95 -9.31
CA VAL A 39 6.10 -7.22 -9.27
C VAL A 39 6.43 -8.12 -10.47
N TYR A 40 7.03 -7.55 -11.53
CA TYR A 40 7.55 -8.31 -12.67
C TYR A 40 8.78 -7.62 -13.24
N TYR A 41 9.91 -8.34 -13.28
CA TYR A 41 11.18 -7.84 -13.80
C TYR A 41 12.13 -8.96 -14.30
N PRO A 42 11.78 -9.69 -15.36
CA PRO A 42 12.65 -10.75 -15.84
C PRO A 42 13.87 -10.24 -16.61
N ILE A 43 14.88 -11.08 -16.66
CA ILE A 43 16.06 -10.91 -17.52
C ILE A 43 15.62 -10.98 -18.99
N GLY A 44 16.15 -10.09 -19.83
CA GLY A 44 15.79 -9.99 -21.25
C GLY A 44 14.50 -9.20 -21.53
N SER A 45 13.72 -8.83 -20.52
CA SER A 45 12.60 -7.91 -20.70
C SER A 45 13.07 -6.48 -20.88
N SER A 46 12.40 -5.75 -21.76
CA SER A 46 12.53 -4.29 -21.94
C SER A 46 11.65 -3.48 -20.99
N TYR A 47 10.85 -4.17 -20.15
CA TYR A 47 9.86 -3.54 -19.26
C TYR A 47 9.88 -4.15 -17.84
N CYS A 48 9.44 -3.35 -16.87
CA CYS A 48 9.12 -3.76 -15.52
C CYS A 48 7.66 -3.38 -15.20
N VAL A 49 6.95 -4.26 -14.50
CA VAL A 49 5.67 -3.91 -13.89
C VAL A 49 5.91 -3.64 -12.41
N ARG A 50 5.41 -2.51 -11.92
CA ARG A 50 5.36 -2.19 -10.50
C ARG A 50 3.93 -2.10 -10.01
N ALA A 51 3.75 -2.39 -8.73
CA ALA A 51 2.49 -2.22 -8.03
C ALA A 51 2.70 -1.41 -6.75
N GLN A 52 1.63 -0.78 -6.29
CA GLN A 52 1.53 -0.21 -4.95
C GLN A 52 0.18 -0.59 -4.35
N ALA A 53 0.21 -1.06 -3.11
CA ALA A 53 -0.99 -1.39 -2.34
C ALA A 53 -1.20 -0.36 -1.23
N GLY A 54 -2.43 0.07 -1.05
CA GLY A 54 -2.84 0.92 0.06
C GLY A 54 -4.03 0.31 0.80
N ILE A 55 -4.13 0.60 2.09
CA ILE A 55 -5.34 0.36 2.87
C ILE A 55 -5.54 1.52 3.83
N ASP A 56 -6.79 1.90 4.05
CA ASP A 56 -7.19 2.88 5.06
C ASP A 56 -8.37 2.34 5.86
N HIS A 57 -8.50 2.72 7.12
CA HIS A 57 -9.66 2.40 7.96
C HIS A 57 -10.40 3.66 8.38
N PHE A 58 -11.73 3.56 8.47
CA PHE A 58 -12.57 4.71 8.82
C PHE A 58 -12.22 5.24 10.22
N VAL A 59 -11.87 6.53 10.27
CA VAL A 59 -11.67 7.30 11.51
C VAL A 59 -12.67 8.45 11.51
N PRO A 60 -13.59 8.54 12.51
CA PRO A 60 -14.54 9.63 12.58
C PRO A 60 -13.87 11.00 12.53
N GLY A 61 -14.34 11.88 11.64
CA GLY A 61 -13.79 13.23 11.47
C GLY A 61 -12.51 13.32 10.62
N SER A 62 -12.08 12.21 10.00
CA SER A 62 -10.96 12.16 9.04
C SER A 62 -11.45 11.85 7.63
N PHE A 63 -10.62 12.15 6.62
CA PHE A 63 -10.80 11.68 5.24
C PHE A 63 -10.28 10.24 5.12
N SER A 64 -11.00 9.29 5.70
CA SER A 64 -10.70 7.85 5.62
C SER A 64 -12.00 7.05 5.63
N GLY A 65 -12.09 5.95 4.86
CA GLY A 65 -13.37 5.36 4.47
C GLY A 65 -13.48 3.84 4.57
N ASN A 66 -12.47 3.14 5.08
CA ASN A 66 -12.29 1.69 4.86
C ASN A 66 -12.08 1.40 3.37
N LEU A 67 -11.10 2.06 2.77
CA LEU A 67 -10.78 1.94 1.36
C LEU A 67 -9.50 1.14 1.17
N ALA A 68 -9.51 0.29 0.15
CA ALA A 68 -8.36 -0.44 -0.34
C ALA A 68 -7.97 0.09 -1.71
N TYR A 69 -6.66 0.13 -1.97
CA TYR A 69 -6.09 0.73 -3.18
C TYR A 69 -5.13 -0.22 -3.88
N SER A 70 -5.16 -0.20 -5.22
CA SER A 70 -4.16 -0.85 -6.07
C SER A 70 -3.79 0.07 -7.22
N ASN A 71 -2.51 0.39 -7.32
CA ASN A 71 -1.95 1.18 -8.41
C ASN A 71 -0.98 0.32 -9.22
N ALA A 72 -1.17 0.29 -10.54
CA ALA A 72 -0.23 -0.35 -11.46
C ALA A 72 0.66 0.68 -12.16
N TYR A 73 1.91 0.30 -12.41
CA TYR A 73 2.87 1.10 -13.17
C TYR A 73 3.61 0.22 -14.16
N LEU A 74 3.86 0.76 -15.34
CA LEU A 74 4.73 0.16 -16.34
C LEU A 74 5.94 1.06 -16.55
N LEU A 75 7.12 0.46 -16.47
CA LEU A 75 8.40 1.16 -16.59
C LEU A 75 9.23 0.48 -17.66
N ARG A 76 10.09 1.26 -18.32
CA ARG A 76 11.09 0.72 -19.24
C ARG A 76 12.30 0.26 -18.44
N VAL A 77 12.91 -0.84 -18.85
CA VAL A 77 14.21 -1.26 -18.33
C VAL A 77 15.30 -0.42 -18.99
N ARG A 78 16.09 0.28 -18.19
CA ARG A 78 17.37 0.87 -18.62
C ARG A 78 18.50 -0.02 -18.13
N VAL A 79 19.46 -0.26 -19.01
CA VAL A 79 20.72 -0.92 -18.65
C VAL A 79 21.81 0.14 -18.74
N ASP A 80 22.50 0.35 -17.62
CA ASP A 80 23.66 1.21 -17.59
C ASP A 80 24.81 0.54 -18.35
N ILE A 81 25.35 1.22 -19.37
CA ILE A 81 26.35 0.64 -20.29
C ILE A 81 27.71 0.42 -19.63
N ILE A 82 27.99 1.10 -18.52
CA ILE A 82 29.28 1.04 -17.83
C ILE A 82 29.26 -0.05 -16.76
N THR A 83 28.20 -0.09 -15.96
CA THR A 83 28.07 -0.99 -14.80
C THR A 83 27.28 -2.26 -15.10
N GLY A 84 26.54 -2.30 -16.21
CA GLY A 84 25.55 -3.34 -16.49
C GLY A 84 24.34 -3.29 -15.56
N TRP A 85 24.24 -2.27 -14.69
CA TRP A 85 23.16 -2.14 -13.73
C TRP A 85 21.83 -1.91 -14.45
N ARG A 86 20.81 -2.69 -14.07
CA ARG A 86 19.48 -2.59 -14.67
C ARG A 86 18.52 -1.85 -13.73
N SER A 87 17.93 -0.75 -14.19
CA SER A 87 16.92 0.03 -13.48
C SER A 87 15.58 0.06 -14.24
N CYS A 88 14.49 0.34 -13.53
CA CYS A 88 13.18 0.56 -14.15
C CYS A 88 12.86 2.06 -14.10
N GLU A 89 12.64 2.67 -15.26
CA GLU A 89 12.45 4.11 -15.43
C GLU A 89 11.09 4.44 -16.06
N LEU A 90 10.54 5.57 -15.62
CA LEU A 90 9.18 6.03 -15.95
C LEU A 90 9.10 6.49 -17.41
N ALA A 91 8.86 5.55 -18.34
CA ALA A 91 8.84 5.87 -19.77
C ALA A 91 8.06 4.88 -20.66
N ALA A 92 7.25 3.97 -20.11
CA ALA A 92 6.57 2.95 -20.91
C ALA A 92 5.09 3.25 -21.11
N THR A 93 4.61 3.09 -22.35
CA THR A 93 3.20 3.04 -22.72
C THR A 93 2.81 1.59 -23.02
N GLY A 94 1.54 1.26 -22.87
CA GLY A 94 1.07 -0.11 -23.05
C GLY A 94 -0.35 -0.32 -22.55
N TRP A 95 -0.85 -1.55 -22.64
CA TRP A 95 -2.13 -1.92 -22.05
C TRP A 95 -1.92 -2.68 -20.76
N GLY A 96 -2.71 -2.35 -19.74
CA GLY A 96 -2.54 -2.82 -18.38
C GLY A 96 -3.84 -3.28 -17.75
N ARG A 97 -3.69 -3.94 -16.61
CA ARG A 97 -4.80 -4.16 -15.69
C ARG A 97 -4.35 -4.16 -14.24
N ALA A 98 -5.26 -3.73 -13.38
CA ALA A 98 -5.09 -3.73 -11.93
C ALA A 98 -6.33 -4.30 -11.25
N ARG A 99 -6.11 -5.07 -10.18
CA ARG A 99 -7.18 -5.44 -9.24
C ARG A 99 -6.64 -5.41 -7.82
N LEU A 100 -7.53 -5.56 -6.86
CA LEU A 100 -7.13 -5.66 -5.47
C LEU A 100 -7.96 -6.71 -4.73
N ASP A 101 -7.33 -7.38 -3.77
CA ASP A 101 -7.98 -8.28 -2.83
C ASP A 101 -7.69 -7.80 -1.40
N VAL A 102 -8.74 -7.51 -0.64
CA VAL A 102 -8.66 -7.23 0.79
C VAL A 102 -8.63 -8.55 1.54
N GLN A 103 -7.68 -8.67 2.46
CA GLN A 103 -7.50 -9.84 3.32
C GLN A 103 -7.65 -9.45 4.78
N LYS A 104 -8.26 -10.34 5.58
CA LYS A 104 -8.36 -10.24 7.04
C LYS A 104 -7.45 -11.27 7.69
N TRP A 105 -6.77 -10.92 8.77
CA TRP A 105 -6.04 -11.88 9.60
C TRP A 105 -7.01 -12.69 10.46
N ASN A 106 -6.96 -14.02 10.36
CA ASN A 106 -7.81 -14.92 11.14
C ASN A 106 -7.12 -15.48 12.41
N GLY A 107 -5.90 -15.04 12.70
CA GLY A 107 -5.06 -15.56 13.80
C GLY A 107 -3.87 -16.40 13.33
N THR A 108 -3.98 -17.05 12.15
CA THR A 108 -2.94 -17.94 11.61
C THR A 108 -2.52 -17.60 10.18
N ALA A 109 -3.43 -17.06 9.38
CA ALA A 109 -3.19 -16.68 8.00
C ALA A 109 -4.04 -15.47 7.59
N TRP A 110 -3.61 -14.83 6.50
CA TRP A 110 -4.41 -13.83 5.82
C TRP A 110 -5.43 -14.53 4.92
N THR A 111 -6.71 -14.28 5.16
CA THR A 111 -7.82 -14.86 4.39
C THR A 111 -8.48 -13.80 3.54
N PHE A 112 -8.90 -14.16 2.34
CA PHE A 112 -9.68 -13.27 1.47
C PHE A 112 -10.95 -12.79 2.20
N CYS A 113 -11.20 -11.49 2.13
CA CYS A 113 -12.40 -10.85 2.66
C CYS A 113 -13.26 -10.30 1.53
N ARG A 114 -12.69 -9.45 0.68
CA ARG A 114 -13.37 -8.80 -0.43
C ARG A 114 -12.36 -8.55 -1.55
N GLY A 115 -12.82 -8.39 -2.78
CA GLY A 115 -11.94 -8.08 -3.90
C GLY A 115 -12.65 -7.28 -4.97
N SER A 116 -11.87 -6.69 -5.86
CA SER A 116 -12.35 -6.00 -7.05
C SER A 116 -12.27 -6.92 -8.27
N GLY A 117 -12.99 -6.55 -9.33
CA GLY A 117 -12.65 -7.01 -10.68
C GLY A 117 -11.35 -6.37 -11.17
N TRP A 118 -10.92 -6.77 -12.37
CA TRP A 118 -9.83 -6.11 -13.08
C TRP A 118 -10.31 -4.78 -13.67
N ALA A 119 -9.67 -3.66 -13.32
CA ALA A 119 -9.67 -2.45 -14.14
C ALA A 119 -8.68 -2.65 -15.27
N TYR A 120 -9.11 -2.35 -16.48
CA TYR A 120 -8.26 -2.34 -17.67
C TYR A 120 -8.05 -0.90 -18.13
N GLY A 121 -6.90 -0.64 -18.72
CA GLY A 121 -6.59 0.70 -19.22
C GLY A 121 -5.17 0.81 -19.74
N SER A 122 -4.89 1.93 -20.41
CA SER A 122 -3.55 2.23 -20.91
C SER A 122 -2.63 2.66 -19.77
N PHE A 123 -1.36 2.25 -19.85
CA PHE A 123 -0.27 2.94 -19.16
C PHE A 123 0.12 4.19 -19.96
N GLY A 124 0.19 5.34 -19.29
CA GLY A 124 0.63 6.59 -19.91
C GLY A 124 0.49 7.80 -19.00
N TRP A 125 1.05 8.94 -19.43
CA TRP A 125 1.02 10.21 -18.70
C TRP A 125 -0.37 10.87 -18.61
N SER A 126 -1.38 10.34 -19.31
CA SER A 126 -2.68 10.99 -19.54
C SER A 126 -3.84 10.44 -18.70
N SER A 127 -3.60 9.54 -17.74
CA SER A 127 -4.66 8.97 -16.90
C SER A 127 -4.36 9.12 -15.41
N GLY A 128 -4.77 10.23 -14.79
CA GLY A 128 -4.69 10.48 -13.35
C GLY A 128 -4.86 11.96 -12.97
N GLU A 129 -5.38 12.26 -11.77
CA GLU A 129 -5.62 13.64 -11.26
C GLU A 129 -4.33 14.46 -11.04
N LEU A 130 -3.16 13.82 -10.99
CA LEU A 130 -1.86 14.46 -10.82
C LEU A 130 -0.93 13.90 -11.91
N GLY A 131 -0.27 14.75 -12.69
CA GLY A 131 0.54 14.32 -13.83
C GLY A 131 1.67 13.35 -13.47
N GLY A 132 1.68 12.18 -14.10
CA GLY A 132 2.71 11.12 -13.98
C GLY A 132 2.19 9.80 -14.57
N PRO A 133 3.04 8.79 -14.86
CA PRO A 133 2.62 7.61 -15.63
C PRO A 133 1.87 6.59 -14.74
N TYR A 134 0.59 6.87 -14.48
CA TYR A 134 -0.30 5.96 -13.78
C TYR A 134 -0.95 5.02 -14.80
N GLY A 135 -0.82 3.72 -14.56
CA GLY A 135 -1.64 2.72 -15.25
C GLY A 135 -3.02 2.62 -14.64
N PRO A 136 -3.74 1.53 -14.94
CA PRO A 136 -4.99 1.22 -14.27
C PRO A 136 -4.83 1.23 -12.74
N SER A 137 -5.83 1.77 -12.06
CA SER A 137 -5.94 1.75 -10.62
C SER A 137 -7.29 1.21 -10.18
N GLN A 138 -7.36 0.77 -8.93
CA GLN A 138 -8.58 0.29 -8.30
C GLN A 138 -8.71 0.87 -6.89
N ILE A 139 -9.94 1.20 -6.54
CA ILE A 139 -10.35 1.60 -5.20
C ILE A 139 -11.56 0.74 -4.82
N LEU A 140 -11.54 0.17 -3.63
CA LEU A 140 -12.62 -0.66 -3.12
C LEU A 140 -12.94 -0.26 -1.68
N ASP A 141 -14.19 0.10 -1.43
CA ASP A 141 -14.73 0.17 -0.07
C ASP A 141 -14.87 -1.25 0.50
N TYR A 142 -14.29 -1.51 1.67
CA TYR A 142 -14.39 -2.77 2.39
C TYR A 142 -15.02 -2.61 3.79
N GLY A 143 -15.58 -1.44 4.09
CA GLY A 143 -16.21 -1.10 5.36
C GLY A 143 -17.68 -1.51 5.50
N GLY A 144 -18.27 -1.12 6.63
CA GLY A 144 -19.69 -1.31 6.93
C GLY A 144 -20.10 -2.79 6.97
N SER A 145 -21.30 -3.07 6.47
CA SER A 145 -21.85 -4.44 6.39
C SER A 145 -21.08 -5.36 5.45
N ALA A 146 -20.21 -4.81 4.61
CA ALA A 146 -19.35 -5.57 3.69
C ALA A 146 -17.98 -5.92 4.29
N SER A 147 -17.68 -5.40 5.50
CA SER A 147 -16.48 -5.79 6.23
C SER A 147 -16.61 -7.22 6.77
N CYS A 148 -15.48 -7.92 6.88
CA CYS A 148 -15.43 -9.26 7.48
C CYS A 148 -15.38 -9.20 9.03
N GLY A 149 -15.98 -8.15 9.62
CA GLY A 149 -15.98 -7.85 11.05
C GLY A 149 -14.65 -7.30 11.58
N GLN A 150 -14.61 -6.93 12.86
CA GLN A 150 -13.42 -6.37 13.51
C GLN A 150 -12.17 -7.24 13.33
N GLY A 151 -11.01 -6.63 13.08
CA GLY A 151 -9.74 -7.35 12.95
C GLY A 151 -8.65 -6.58 12.21
N TYR A 152 -7.52 -7.25 11.94
CA TYR A 152 -6.47 -6.71 11.08
C TYR A 152 -6.74 -6.99 9.61
N TYR A 153 -6.56 -5.97 8.78
CA TYR A 153 -6.80 -6.01 7.34
C TYR A 153 -5.57 -5.58 6.57
N ARG A 154 -5.40 -6.12 5.35
CA ARG A 154 -4.42 -5.63 4.36
C ARG A 154 -4.99 -5.72 2.95
N THR A 155 -4.42 -4.98 2.03
CA THR A 155 -4.73 -5.06 0.60
C THR A 155 -3.63 -5.81 -0.13
N ILE A 156 -3.98 -6.71 -1.03
CA ILE A 156 -3.10 -7.27 -2.06
C ILE A 156 -3.41 -6.53 -3.36
N ALA A 157 -2.49 -5.69 -3.82
CA ALA A 157 -2.58 -5.05 -5.11
C ALA A 157 -1.99 -5.96 -6.19
N PHE A 158 -2.75 -6.20 -7.26
CA PHE A 158 -2.29 -6.92 -8.44
C PHE A 158 -2.12 -5.92 -9.58
N ALA A 159 -0.99 -6.02 -10.29
CA ALA A 159 -0.69 -5.21 -11.46
C ALA A 159 -0.12 -6.08 -12.57
N GLU A 160 -0.69 -5.94 -13.76
CA GLU A 160 -0.26 -6.70 -14.95
C GLU A 160 -0.22 -5.83 -16.21
N TYR A 161 0.64 -6.24 -17.13
CA TYR A 161 0.87 -5.65 -18.44
C TYR A 161 0.64 -6.68 -19.53
N GLU A 162 0.01 -6.26 -20.62
CA GLU A 162 -0.26 -7.11 -21.78
C GLU A 162 0.97 -7.18 -22.70
N VAL A 163 1.62 -8.35 -22.78
CA VAL A 163 2.79 -8.56 -23.65
C VAL A 163 2.41 -8.97 -25.07
N SER A 164 1.21 -9.54 -25.22
CA SER A 164 0.57 -9.88 -26.49
C SER A 164 -0.94 -10.03 -26.24
N PRO A 165 -1.80 -10.02 -27.26
CA PRO A 165 -3.26 -10.06 -27.06
C PRO A 165 -3.69 -11.17 -26.10
N SER A 166 -4.35 -10.79 -25.01
CA SER A 166 -4.80 -11.66 -23.91
C SER A 166 -3.70 -12.36 -23.10
N THR A 167 -2.42 -12.03 -23.30
CA THR A 167 -1.29 -12.57 -22.53
C THR A 167 -0.76 -11.51 -21.59
N TRP A 168 -0.87 -11.78 -20.28
CA TRP A 168 -0.58 -10.84 -19.22
C TRP A 168 0.61 -11.28 -18.39
N VAL A 169 1.45 -10.32 -18.01
CA VAL A 169 2.59 -10.53 -17.11
C VAL A 169 2.56 -9.51 -15.99
N GLY A 170 2.92 -9.93 -14.78
CA GLY A 170 2.83 -9.06 -13.62
C GLY A 170 2.96 -9.85 -12.33
N GLY A 171 2.38 -9.28 -11.27
CA GLY A 171 2.36 -9.92 -9.97
C GLY A 171 1.60 -9.07 -8.97
N SER A 172 1.87 -9.31 -7.69
CA SER A 172 1.17 -8.65 -6.60
C SER A 172 2.09 -8.16 -5.49
N VAL A 173 1.66 -7.12 -4.79
CA VAL A 173 2.33 -6.62 -3.59
C VAL A 173 1.29 -6.44 -2.46
N PRO A 174 1.59 -6.87 -1.22
CA PRO A 174 0.76 -6.54 -0.08
C PRO A 174 1.02 -5.13 0.43
N SER A 175 -0.01 -4.48 0.96
CA SER A 175 0.14 -3.31 1.82
C SER A 175 0.63 -3.74 3.21
N PRO A 176 1.10 -2.79 4.05
CA PRO A 176 1.02 -2.93 5.49
C PRO A 176 -0.43 -3.21 5.94
N TYR A 177 -0.62 -3.52 7.22
CA TYR A 177 -1.94 -3.87 7.75
C TYR A 177 -2.45 -2.85 8.76
N GLU A 178 -3.77 -2.75 8.87
CA GLU A 178 -4.46 -1.86 9.80
C GLU A 178 -5.51 -2.60 10.61
N TRP A 179 -5.71 -2.16 11.84
CA TRP A 179 -6.80 -2.65 12.68
C TRP A 179 -8.08 -1.88 12.36
N VAL A 180 -9.13 -2.62 11.99
CA VAL A 180 -10.49 -2.07 11.85
C VAL A 180 -11.28 -2.45 13.08
N PRO A 181 -11.81 -1.46 13.83
CA PRO A 181 -12.54 -1.69 15.07
C PRO A 181 -13.93 -2.29 14.87
#